data_AF-E2BTY9-F1
#
_entry.id   AF-E2BTY9-F1
#
_cell.length_a   1.000
_cell.length_b   1.000
_cell.length_c   1.000
_cell.angle_alpha   90.00
_cell.angle_beta   90.00
_cell.angle_gamma   90.00
#
_symmetry.space_group_name_H-M   'P 1'
#
loop_
_entity.id
_entity.type
_entity.pdbx_description
1 polymer ?
#
loop_
_entity_poly.entity_id
_entity_poly.type
_entity_poly.pdbx_seq_one_letter_code
_entity_poly.pdbx_strand_id
1 'polypeptide(L)'
;MVDRSSDGGKERRFLQYYVAKQDTVLLRLFGACDVNVNQLRLGMLVEALEDLKDSSLKIRVIDIAGSKTWCGTEWRCHKYDLIPVSHKIWQYLLAVQSPQERVQLASDETLCEQIRSISVKDKVWYCCDPNKHSKEVAFVKYIGPVPELGLGHYFGLELLVN
;
A
#
# COMPACT_ATOMS: atom_id res chain seq x y z
N MET A 1 -28.10 17.99 -33.86
CA MET A 1 -28.19 16.75 -33.06
C MET A 1 -26.78 16.19 -32.99
N VAL A 2 -26.05 16.52 -31.93
CA VAL A 2 -24.72 15.96 -31.64
C VAL A 2 -24.77 15.62 -30.16
N ASP A 3 -24.86 14.33 -29.88
CA ASP A 3 -24.92 13.79 -28.54
C ASP A 3 -23.52 13.87 -27.93
N ARG A 4 -23.35 14.69 -26.89
CA ARG A 4 -22.12 14.77 -26.10
C ARG A 4 -22.28 13.85 -24.90
N SER A 5 -21.95 12.58 -25.07
CA SER A 5 -21.77 11.66 -23.96
C SER A 5 -20.44 12.00 -23.27
N SER A 6 -20.47 12.95 -22.35
CA SER A 6 -19.36 13.15 -21.41
C SER A 6 -19.41 12.01 -20.40
N ASP A 7 -18.52 11.05 -20.60
CA ASP A 7 -18.26 9.91 -19.73
C ASP A 7 -17.98 10.42 -18.30
N GLY A 8 -19.00 10.31 -17.45
CA GLY A 8 -18.90 10.62 -16.04
C GLY A 8 -18.03 9.55 -15.38
N GLY A 9 -16.73 9.83 -15.29
CA GLY A 9 -15.77 9.04 -14.53
C GLY A 9 -16.25 8.88 -13.10
N LYS A 10 -17.01 7.82 -12.83
CA LYS A 10 -17.37 7.41 -11.48
C LYS A 10 -16.06 7.14 -10.75
N GLU A 11 -15.69 8.04 -9.84
CA GLU A 11 -14.62 7.83 -8.89
C GLU A 11 -14.87 6.48 -8.21
N ARG A 12 -14.07 5.47 -8.58
CA ARG A 12 -14.31 4.08 -8.18
C ARG A 12 -13.99 3.97 -6.70
N ARG A 13 -15.04 4.01 -5.87
CA ARG A 13 -14.95 3.79 -4.43
C ARG A 13 -14.35 2.40 -4.17
N PHE A 14 -13.24 2.37 -3.43
CA PHE A 14 -12.73 1.18 -2.75
C PHE A 14 -13.07 1.32 -1.26
N LEU A 15 -13.15 0.19 -0.55
CA LEU A 15 -13.53 0.12 0.87
C LEU A 15 -12.30 0.31 1.77
N GLN A 16 -11.21 -0.39 1.48
CA GLN A 16 -10.07 -0.55 2.37
C GLN A 16 -8.83 -1.01 1.59
N TYR A 17 -7.64 -0.67 2.09
CA TYR A 17 -6.38 -1.18 1.56
C TYR A 17 -5.88 -2.38 2.34
N TYR A 18 -5.18 -3.27 1.66
CA TYR A 18 -4.61 -4.46 2.27
C TYR A 18 -3.21 -4.79 1.76
N VAL A 19 -2.46 -5.52 2.59
CA VAL A 19 -1.21 -6.18 2.24
C VAL A 19 -1.40 -7.69 2.25
N ALA A 20 -0.89 -8.40 1.24
CA ALA A 20 -0.87 -9.86 1.22
C ALA A 20 0.09 -10.39 2.30
N LYS A 21 -0.43 -11.11 3.30
CA LYS A 21 0.36 -11.64 4.42
C LYS A 21 1.18 -12.88 4.05
N GLN A 22 0.78 -13.54 2.95
CA GLN A 22 1.38 -14.75 2.41
C GLN A 22 1.00 -14.88 0.93
N ASP A 23 1.64 -15.81 0.24
CA ASP A 23 1.24 -16.21 -1.10
C ASP A 23 -0.18 -16.82 -1.05
N THR A 24 -1.09 -16.32 -1.89
CA THR A 24 -2.46 -16.81 -1.95
C THR A 24 -2.99 -16.84 -3.38
N VAL A 25 -4.06 -17.61 -3.58
CA VAL A 25 -4.68 -17.83 -4.89
C VAL A 25 -5.77 -16.80 -5.13
N LEU A 26 -5.72 -16.17 -6.30
CA LEU A 26 -6.73 -15.27 -6.81
C LEU A 26 -7.60 -15.99 -7.84
N LEU A 27 -8.91 -15.79 -7.75
CA LEU A 27 -9.86 -16.24 -8.77
C LEU A 27 -10.40 -15.04 -9.53
N ARG A 28 -10.28 -15.04 -10.86
CA ARG A 28 -10.73 -13.92 -11.70
C ARG A 28 -12.25 -13.78 -11.59
N LEU A 29 -12.72 -12.56 -11.32
CA LEU A 29 -14.14 -12.21 -11.32
C LEU A 29 -14.52 -11.45 -12.60
N PHE A 30 -13.70 -10.46 -12.96
CA PHE A 30 -13.91 -9.61 -14.13
C PHE A 30 -12.57 -9.12 -14.69
N GLY A 31 -12.50 -8.79 -15.98
CA GLY A 31 -11.35 -8.12 -16.59
C GLY A 31 -10.63 -8.92 -17.66
N ALA A 32 -9.50 -8.37 -18.11
CA ALA A 32 -8.84 -8.76 -19.35
C ALA A 32 -7.71 -9.79 -19.18
N CYS A 33 -7.32 -10.15 -17.95
CA CYS A 33 -6.31 -11.19 -17.71
C CYS A 33 -6.79 -12.52 -18.31
N ASP A 34 -5.99 -13.20 -19.11
CA ASP A 34 -6.33 -14.43 -19.84
C ASP A 34 -6.50 -15.66 -18.94
N VAL A 35 -5.91 -15.62 -17.74
CA VAL A 35 -6.02 -16.70 -16.75
C VAL A 35 -7.20 -16.51 -15.79
N ASN A 36 -7.86 -17.61 -15.44
CA ASN A 36 -8.91 -17.65 -14.42
C ASN A 36 -8.38 -17.66 -13.00
N VAL A 37 -7.12 -18.08 -12.84
CA VAL A 37 -6.46 -18.24 -11.55
C VAL A 37 -5.10 -17.57 -11.64
N ASN A 38 -4.74 -16.81 -10.61
CA ASN A 38 -3.42 -16.19 -10.51
C ASN A 38 -2.94 -16.23 -9.06
N GLN A 39 -1.69 -15.87 -8.81
CA GLN A 39 -1.11 -15.87 -7.47
C GLN A 39 -0.86 -14.43 -6.99
N LEU A 40 -1.45 -14.08 -5.85
CA LEU A 40 -1.07 -12.89 -5.11
C LEU A 40 0.12 -13.25 -4.23
N ARG A 41 1.27 -12.62 -4.45
CA ARG A 41 2.48 -12.92 -3.69
C ARG A 41 2.53 -12.12 -2.39
N LEU A 42 3.26 -12.65 -1.41
CA LEU A 42 3.61 -11.98 -0.16
C LEU A 42 3.97 -10.50 -0.38
N GLY A 43 3.45 -9.63 0.48
CA GLY A 43 3.74 -8.20 0.49
C GLY A 43 3.12 -7.41 -0.66
N MET A 44 2.43 -8.06 -1.61
CA MET A 44 1.68 -7.36 -2.64
C MET A 44 0.53 -6.56 -2.04
N LEU A 45 0.23 -5.44 -2.70
CA LEU A 45 -0.63 -4.39 -2.23
C LEU A 45 -1.95 -4.44 -3.01
N VAL A 46 -3.09 -4.35 -2.32
CA VAL A 46 -4.41 -4.50 -2.96
C VAL A 46 -5.43 -3.49 -2.42
N GLU A 47 -6.36 -3.09 -3.30
CA GLU A 47 -7.57 -2.36 -2.95
C GLU A 47 -8.73 -3.34 -2.82
N ALA A 48 -9.48 -3.30 -1.73
CA ALA A 48 -10.76 -4.00 -1.63
C ALA A 48 -11.87 -3.15 -2.22
N LEU A 49 -12.60 -3.70 -3.18
CA LEU A 49 -13.70 -3.04 -3.88
C LEU A 49 -15.05 -3.39 -3.25
N GLU A 50 -15.20 -4.63 -2.79
CA GLU A 50 -16.46 -5.16 -2.27
C GLU A 50 -16.21 -6.32 -1.30
N ASP A 51 -16.98 -6.36 -0.21
CA ASP A 51 -17.09 -7.51 0.67
C ASP A 51 -18.00 -8.57 0.05
N LEU A 52 -17.44 -9.74 -0.21
CA LEU A 52 -18.19 -10.90 -0.72
C LEU A 52 -18.60 -11.80 0.44
N LYS A 53 -19.48 -12.77 0.16
CA LYS A 53 -19.80 -13.86 1.10
C LYS A 53 -18.57 -14.71 1.39
N ASP A 54 -18.64 -15.50 2.47
CA ASP A 54 -17.62 -16.48 2.85
C ASP A 54 -16.23 -15.87 3.07
N SER A 55 -16.17 -14.76 3.82
CA SER A 55 -14.93 -14.09 4.19
C SER A 55 -14.01 -13.77 2.99
N SER A 56 -14.60 -13.55 1.82
CA SER A 56 -13.89 -13.22 0.59
C SER A 56 -14.04 -11.74 0.24
N LEU A 57 -13.09 -11.20 -0.51
CA LEU A 57 -13.10 -9.84 -1.04
C LEU A 57 -13.02 -9.87 -2.56
N LYS A 58 -13.72 -8.95 -3.19
CA LYS A 58 -13.39 -8.49 -4.54
C LYS A 58 -12.28 -7.46 -4.40
N ILE A 59 -11.14 -7.71 -5.02
CA ILE A 59 -9.96 -6.87 -4.92
C ILE A 59 -9.43 -6.45 -6.29
N ARG A 60 -8.66 -5.37 -6.30
CA ARG A 60 -7.75 -5.02 -7.38
C ARG A 60 -6.32 -5.04 -6.86
N VAL A 61 -5.42 -5.66 -7.61
CA VAL A 61 -4.00 -5.68 -7.28
C VAL A 61 -3.35 -4.37 -7.74
N ILE A 62 -2.57 -3.75 -6.86
CA ILE A 62 -1.82 -2.53 -7.14
C ILE A 62 -0.41 -2.91 -7.55
N ASP A 63 -0.10 -2.60 -8.80
CA ASP A 63 1.19 -2.90 -9.38
C ASP A 63 2.19 -1.78 -9.10
N ILE A 64 3.00 -1.97 -8.06
CA ILE A 64 4.10 -1.06 -7.73
C ILE A 64 5.31 -1.17 -8.68
N ALA A 65 5.42 -2.27 -9.42
CA ALA A 65 6.51 -2.51 -10.37
C ALA A 65 6.17 -2.00 -11.78
N GLY A 66 4.97 -1.45 -11.99
CA GLY A 66 4.52 -0.92 -13.27
C GLY A 66 4.18 -1.99 -14.30
N SER A 67 4.03 -3.26 -13.90
CA SER A 67 3.58 -4.29 -14.84
C SER A 67 2.12 -4.07 -15.23
N LYS A 68 1.74 -4.47 -16.45
CA LYS A 68 0.35 -4.40 -16.91
C LYS A 68 -0.44 -5.66 -16.59
N THR A 69 0.18 -6.65 -15.94
CA THR A 69 -0.39 -7.99 -15.68
C THR A 69 -1.70 -7.93 -14.91
N TRP A 70 -1.85 -6.95 -14.01
CA TRP A 70 -3.01 -6.82 -13.13
C TRP A 70 -4.04 -5.80 -13.61
N CYS A 71 -3.67 -4.96 -14.58
CA CYS A 71 -4.45 -3.78 -14.94
C CYS A 71 -5.85 -4.18 -15.43
N GLY A 72 -6.87 -3.57 -14.83
CA GLY A 72 -8.26 -3.77 -15.22
C GLY A 72 -8.85 -5.13 -14.86
N THR A 73 -8.20 -5.93 -14.00
CA THR A 73 -8.73 -7.21 -13.54
C THR A 73 -9.13 -7.17 -12.07
N GLU A 74 -10.33 -7.65 -11.78
CA GLU A 74 -10.88 -7.80 -10.44
C GLU A 74 -10.82 -9.26 -10.03
N TRP A 75 -10.36 -9.51 -8.81
CA TRP A 75 -10.07 -10.83 -8.31
C TRP A 75 -10.84 -11.11 -7.02
N ARG A 76 -11.19 -12.37 -6.80
CA ARG A 76 -11.62 -12.87 -5.49
C ARG A 76 -10.39 -13.31 -4.70
N CYS A 77 -10.29 -12.84 -3.47
CA CYS A 77 -9.25 -13.23 -2.51
C CYS A 77 -9.88 -13.51 -1.13
N HIS A 78 -9.30 -14.42 -0.35
CA HIS A 78 -9.75 -14.67 1.01
C HIS A 78 -9.22 -13.58 1.97
N LYS A 79 -10.07 -13.03 2.84
CA LYS A 79 -9.68 -11.97 3.80
C LYS A 79 -8.60 -12.42 4.77
N TYR A 80 -8.63 -13.68 5.17
CA TYR A 80 -7.65 -14.24 6.09
C TYR A 80 -6.22 -14.13 5.56
N ASP A 81 -6.00 -14.00 4.25
CA ASP A 81 -4.66 -13.88 3.66
C ASP A 81 -4.17 -12.42 3.56
N LEU A 82 -4.95 -11.47 4.10
CA LEU A 82 -4.76 -10.05 3.91
C LEU A 82 -4.69 -9.33 5.27
N ILE A 83 -3.82 -8.33 5.36
CA ILE A 83 -3.68 -7.44 6.51
C ILE A 83 -4.33 -6.09 6.15
N PRO A 84 -5.40 -5.66 6.85
CA PRO A 84 -6.01 -4.36 6.60
C PRO A 84 -5.07 -3.23 7.02
N VAL A 85 -4.94 -2.20 6.19
CA VAL A 85 -4.13 -1.02 6.50
C VAL A 85 -4.88 0.27 6.16
N SER A 86 -4.74 1.28 7.01
CA SER A 86 -5.33 2.60 6.74
C SER A 86 -4.73 3.25 5.49
N HIS A 87 -5.43 4.22 4.90
CA HIS A 87 -4.92 4.96 3.74
C HIS A 87 -3.59 5.67 4.02
N LYS A 88 -3.39 6.22 5.22
CA LYS A 88 -2.13 6.88 5.60
C LYS A 88 -0.97 5.88 5.65
N ILE A 89 -1.18 4.69 6.23
CA ILE A 89 -0.15 3.63 6.26
C ILE A 89 0.13 3.08 4.86
N TRP A 90 -0.92 2.88 4.07
CA TRP A 90 -0.80 2.47 2.68
C TRP A 90 0.15 3.36 1.88
N GLN A 91 0.04 4.69 2.03
CA GLN A 91 0.91 5.65 1.35
C GLN A 91 2.39 5.42 1.67
N TYR A 92 2.74 5.04 2.91
CA TYR A 92 4.12 4.74 3.28
C TYR A 92 4.56 3.35 2.79
N LEU A 93 3.68 2.35 2.83
CA LEU A 93 3.99 0.99 2.35
C LEU A 93 4.32 0.95 0.85
N LEU A 94 3.78 1.88 0.06
CA LEU A 94 4.14 2.02 -1.36
C LEU A 94 5.63 2.34 -1.59
N ALA A 95 6.31 2.97 -0.62
CA ALA A 95 7.73 3.28 -0.69
C ALA A 95 8.64 2.12 -0.27
N VAL A 96 8.09 1.11 0.41
CA VAL A 96 8.85 -0.02 0.97
C VAL A 96 9.05 -1.10 -0.09
N GLN A 97 10.31 -1.31 -0.48
CA GLN A 97 10.67 -2.22 -1.58
C GLN A 97 10.56 -3.69 -1.17
N SER A 98 11.01 -4.02 0.05
CA SER A 98 11.01 -5.39 0.56
C SER A 98 9.57 -5.87 0.85
N PRO A 99 9.10 -6.95 0.19
CA PRO A 99 7.79 -7.51 0.49
C PRO A 99 7.64 -7.99 1.94
N GLN A 100 8.70 -8.57 2.50
CA GLN A 100 8.75 -9.04 3.88
C GLN A 100 8.63 -7.87 4.87
N GLU A 101 9.36 -6.79 4.60
CA GLU A 101 9.31 -5.58 5.43
C GLU A 101 7.91 -4.92 5.37
N ARG A 102 7.27 -4.89 4.20
CA ARG A 102 5.88 -4.42 4.08
C ARG A 102 4.92 -5.19 4.97
N VAL A 103 5.04 -6.51 4.99
CA VAL A 103 4.21 -7.37 5.85
C VAL A 103 4.51 -7.12 7.32
N GLN A 104 5.78 -7.05 7.70
CA GLN A 104 6.19 -6.74 9.08
C GLN A 104 5.63 -5.40 9.56
N LEU A 105 5.77 -4.34 8.76
CA LEU A 105 5.24 -3.01 9.08
C LEU A 105 3.72 -3.02 9.17
N ALA A 106 3.03 -3.66 8.23
CA ALA A 106 1.57 -3.74 8.24
C ALA A 106 1.01 -4.56 9.41
N SER A 107 1.74 -5.56 9.89
CA SER A 107 1.37 -6.38 11.04
C SER A 107 1.63 -5.71 12.39
N ASP A 108 2.47 -4.67 12.45
CA ASP A 108 2.76 -3.94 13.69
C ASP A 108 1.78 -2.77 13.86
N GLU A 109 0.67 -3.05 14.53
CA GLU A 109 -0.36 -2.04 14.82
C GLU A 109 0.19 -0.87 15.63
N THR A 110 1.10 -1.12 16.58
CA THR A 110 1.67 -0.07 17.44
C THR A 110 2.54 0.87 16.63
N LEU A 111 3.41 0.32 15.79
CA LEU A 111 4.23 1.11 14.87
C LEU A 111 3.36 1.86 13.87
N CYS A 112 2.31 1.24 13.35
CA CYS A 112 1.34 1.90 12.48
C CYS A 112 0.70 3.11 13.18
N GLU A 113 0.25 2.98 14.44
CA GLU A 113 -0.26 4.12 15.20
C GLU A 113 0.77 5.25 15.35
N GLN A 114 2.01 4.90 15.68
CA GLN A 114 3.10 5.87 15.80
C GLN A 114 3.31 6.62 14.48
N ILE A 115 3.45 5.90 13.37
CA ILE A 115 3.61 6.49 12.02
C ILE A 115 2.42 7.39 11.67
N ARG A 116 1.18 6.99 12.02
CA ARG A 116 -0.02 7.81 11.78
C ARG A 116 0.00 9.11 12.59
N SER A 117 0.63 9.12 13.76
CA SER A 117 0.71 10.31 14.62
C SER A 117 1.78 11.32 14.18
N ILE A 118 2.80 10.88 13.43
CA ILE A 118 3.89 11.77 12.97
C ILE A 118 3.36 12.88 12.07
N SER A 119 3.81 14.09 12.37
CA SER A 119 3.50 15.35 11.72
C SER A 119 4.77 16.16 11.42
N VAL A 120 4.67 17.11 10.49
CA VAL A 120 5.75 18.06 10.23
C VAL A 120 6.03 18.87 11.50
N LYS A 121 7.31 19.11 11.79
CA LYS A 121 7.89 19.70 13.01
C LYS A 121 8.04 18.75 14.19
N ASP A 122 7.57 17.50 14.09
CA ASP A 122 7.83 16.52 15.15
C ASP A 122 9.31 16.19 15.25
N LYS A 123 9.76 15.97 16.48
CA LYS A 123 11.10 15.51 16.82
C LYS A 123 11.09 13.98 16.85
N VAL A 124 11.92 13.36 16.02
CA VAL A 124 11.97 11.90 15.84
C VAL A 124 13.40 11.37 16.02
N TRP A 125 13.50 10.07 16.29
CA TRP A 125 14.75 9.34 16.24
C TRP A 125 14.92 8.73 14.86
N TYR A 126 16.06 8.99 14.23
CA TYR A 126 16.47 8.41 12.96
C TYR A 126 17.58 7.40 13.18
N CYS A 127 17.47 6.24 12.53
CA CYS A 127 18.49 5.20 12.52
C CYS A 127 18.93 4.98 11.08
N CYS A 128 20.12 5.46 10.72
CA CYS A 128 20.66 5.34 9.36
C CYS A 128 21.06 3.90 9.01
N ASP A 129 21.53 3.14 10.00
CA ASP A 129 21.93 1.75 9.85
C ASP A 129 21.29 0.94 10.98
N PRO A 130 20.33 0.03 10.69
CA PRO A 130 19.68 -0.78 11.71
C PRO A 130 20.65 -1.69 12.48
N ASN A 131 21.85 -1.94 11.95
CA ASN A 131 22.90 -2.70 12.64
C ASN A 131 23.79 -1.82 13.54
N LYS A 132 23.69 -0.50 13.44
CA LYS A 132 24.39 0.44 14.33
C LYS A 132 23.41 0.96 15.38
N HIS A 133 23.82 0.94 16.64
CA HIS A 133 23.01 1.47 17.73
C HIS A 133 22.99 3.01 17.82
N SER A 134 23.63 3.71 16.87
CA SER A 134 23.62 5.16 16.82
C SER A 134 22.28 5.67 16.30
N LYS A 135 21.52 6.30 17.19
CA LYS A 135 20.30 7.04 16.83
C LYS A 135 20.63 8.53 16.77
N GLU A 136 20.23 9.16 15.69
CA GLU A 136 20.33 10.59 15.52
C GLU A 136 18.97 11.22 15.79
N VAL A 137 18.97 12.43 16.30
CA VAL A 137 17.75 13.19 16.52
C VAL A 137 17.49 14.03 15.28
N ALA A 138 16.25 14.03 14.79
CA ALA A 138 15.87 14.80 13.62
C ALA A 138 14.51 15.50 13.81
N PHE A 139 14.30 16.57 13.04
CA PHE A 139 12.97 17.17 12.86
C PHE A 139 12.37 16.75 11.52
N VAL A 140 11.09 16.39 11.52
CA VAL A 140 10.34 16.16 10.29
C VAL A 140 10.08 17.50 9.61
N LYS A 141 10.59 17.70 8.40
CA LYS A 141 10.38 18.91 7.58
C LYS A 141 9.40 18.72 6.46
N TYR A 142 9.23 17.47 6.02
CA TYR A 142 8.39 17.12 4.90
C TYR A 142 7.72 15.76 5.11
N ILE A 143 6.47 15.64 4.69
CA ILE A 143 5.74 14.38 4.60
C ILE A 143 4.99 14.39 3.26
N GLY A 144 5.31 13.47 2.37
CA GLY A 144 4.64 13.40 1.08
C GLY A 144 5.43 12.63 0.02
N PRO A 145 4.96 12.64 -1.23
CA PRO A 145 5.61 11.95 -2.33
C PRO A 145 6.90 12.65 -2.77
N VAL A 146 7.90 11.85 -3.11
CA VAL A 146 9.16 12.33 -3.71
C VAL A 146 9.34 11.57 -5.03
N PRO A 147 8.90 12.14 -6.17
CA PRO A 147 8.87 11.43 -7.45
C PRO A 147 10.19 10.78 -7.85
N GLU A 148 11.32 11.39 -7.46
CA GLU A 148 12.67 10.91 -7.73
C GLU A 148 13.03 9.63 -6.97
N LEU A 149 12.36 9.37 -5.84
CA LEU A 149 12.55 8.17 -5.01
C LEU A 149 11.55 7.05 -5.34
N GLY A 150 10.47 7.38 -6.06
CA GLY A 150 9.46 6.44 -6.52
C GLY A 150 8.09 6.65 -5.87
N LEU A 151 7.28 5.59 -5.86
CA LEU A 151 5.92 5.63 -5.32
C LEU A 151 5.92 5.77 -3.79
N GLY A 152 4.80 6.25 -3.28
CA GLY A 152 4.56 6.36 -1.84
C GLY A 152 5.05 7.66 -1.22
N HIS A 153 4.94 7.73 0.11
CA HIS A 153 5.27 8.89 0.90
C HIS A 153 6.57 8.68 1.68
N TYR A 154 7.32 9.76 1.83
CA TYR A 154 8.61 9.82 2.50
C TYR A 154 8.57 10.87 3.61
N PHE A 155 9.41 10.68 4.62
CA PHE A 155 9.70 11.68 5.64
C PHE A 155 10.99 12.41 5.27
N GLY A 156 10.92 13.72 5.02
CA GLY A 156 12.10 14.56 4.91
C GLY A 156 12.55 14.97 6.30
N LEU A 157 13.78 14.61 6.66
CA LEU A 157 14.34 14.83 8.00
C LEU A 157 15.45 15.87 7.96
N GLU A 158 15.44 16.82 8.90
CA GLU A 158 16.59 17.68 9.22
C GLU A 158 17.26 17.12 10.47
N LEU A 159 18.50 16.62 10.30
CA LEU A 159 19.29 16.08 11.41
C LEU A 159 19.75 17.21 12.33
N LEU A 160 19.63 17.00 13.63
CA LEU A 160 20.27 17.83 14.64
C LEU A 160 21.71 17.36 14.78
N VAL A 161 22.59 17.98 13.99
CA VAL A 161 24.03 17.83 14.16
C VAL A 161 24.39 18.42 15.53
N ASN A 162 24.89 17.59 16.43
CA ASN A 162 25.58 18.03 17.64
C ASN A 162 27.07 18.20 17.34
#